data_AF-A0A3A8NCL5-F1
#
_entry.id   AF-A0A3A8NCL5-F1
#
_cell.length_a   1.000
_cell.length_b   1.000
_cell.length_c   1.000
_cell.angle_alpha   90.00
_cell.angle_beta   90.00
_cell.angle_gamma   90.00
#
_symmetry.space_group_name_H-M   'P 1'
#
loop_
_entity.id
_entity.type
_entity.pdbx_description
1 polymer ?
#
loop_
_entity_poly.entity_id
_entity_poly.type
_entity_poly.pdbx_seq_one_letter_code
_entity_poly.pdbx_strand_id
1 'polypeptide(L)'
;MNGANDGRPGQPSSSHEDAEPLTDGESEGAGLPGDPRPPPIYVLEGNTLKTRLTRAVGVHYPFVGAGMAFVSLPPLVIAVSEAGGLGMLGTAPEPPLVLEARLKAIQAGTQRPYGVDFIVDRMHPQGFTSRDHVDACIAAKVPVVAFHWTLPPVEWIRALQAAGTRVWMQAGTVELARQALE
;
A
#
# COMPACT_ATOMS: atom_id res chain seq x y z
N MET A 1 -23.81 40.02 -5.07
CA MET A 1 -25.05 39.84 -4.30
C MET A 1 -24.65 39.67 -2.85
N ASN A 2 -25.00 40.66 -2.04
CA ASN A 2 -24.70 40.76 -0.62
C ASN A 2 -25.65 39.91 0.22
N GLY A 3 -25.17 39.54 1.42
CA GLY A 3 -25.99 39.38 2.61
C GLY A 3 -25.49 38.26 3.52
N ALA A 4 -25.23 38.44 4.80
CA ALA A 4 -25.09 39.61 5.65
C ALA A 4 -24.34 39.12 6.91
N ASN A 5 -23.30 39.85 7.32
CA ASN A 5 -22.56 39.65 8.57
C ASN A 5 -23.20 40.56 9.63
N ASP A 6 -23.88 40.01 10.63
CA ASP A 6 -24.53 40.78 11.71
C ASP A 6 -23.57 41.00 12.88
N GLY A 7 -22.68 41.99 12.72
CA GLY A 7 -21.69 42.38 13.72
C GLY A 7 -22.27 42.79 15.08
N ARG A 8 -22.38 41.83 16.01
CA ARG A 8 -22.53 42.10 17.44
C ARG A 8 -21.24 41.76 18.21
N PRO A 9 -20.65 42.70 18.97
CA PRO A 9 -19.48 42.44 19.80
C PRO A 9 -19.82 42.16 21.28
N GLY A 10 -19.03 41.30 21.93
CA GLY A 10 -18.94 41.05 23.39
C GLY A 10 -19.73 39.82 23.86
N GLN A 11 -19.22 38.86 24.64
CA GLN A 11 -18.17 38.85 25.67
C GLN A 11 -17.53 37.44 25.79
N PRO A 12 -16.34 37.30 26.43
CA PRO A 12 -15.69 36.00 26.61
C PRO A 12 -16.26 35.28 27.84
N SER A 13 -16.59 33.99 27.71
CA SER A 13 -16.87 33.13 28.87
C SER A 13 -15.94 31.93 28.87
N SER A 14 -15.12 31.91 29.91
CA SER A 14 -14.28 30.83 30.38
C SER A 14 -15.07 29.55 30.67
N SER A 15 -14.58 28.41 30.17
CA SER A 15 -14.46 27.18 30.95
C SER A 15 -13.56 26.23 30.16
N HIS A 16 -12.41 25.91 30.75
CA HIS A 16 -11.68 24.70 30.40
C HIS A 16 -12.59 23.53 30.78
N GLU A 17 -13.14 22.83 29.80
CA GLU A 17 -13.64 21.48 29.99
C GLU A 17 -12.50 20.53 29.62
N ASP A 18 -11.82 20.04 30.66
CA ASP A 18 -10.90 18.93 30.57
C ASP A 18 -11.66 17.72 30.03
N ALA A 19 -11.34 17.30 28.80
CA ALA A 19 -11.87 16.08 28.24
C ALA A 19 -11.33 14.89 29.06
N GLU A 20 -12.21 14.21 29.79
CA GLU A 20 -11.86 12.96 30.47
C GLU A 20 -11.39 11.90 29.45
N PRO A 21 -10.37 11.10 29.78
CA PRO A 21 -9.90 10.05 28.89
C PRO A 21 -10.98 8.99 28.73
N LEU A 22 -11.30 8.67 27.47
CA LEU A 22 -12.12 7.51 27.12
C LEU A 22 -11.45 6.26 27.70
N THR A 23 -12.03 5.70 28.77
CA THR A 23 -11.68 4.37 29.25
C THR A 23 -12.36 3.36 28.33
N ASP A 24 -11.56 2.60 27.60
CA ASP A 24 -12.04 1.47 26.82
C ASP A 24 -12.67 0.46 27.77
N GLY A 25 -14.00 0.44 27.81
CA GLY A 25 -14.76 -0.61 28.49
C GLY A 25 -14.51 -1.93 27.78
N GLU A 26 -13.60 -2.74 28.33
CA GLU A 26 -13.43 -4.14 27.98
C GLU A 26 -14.75 -4.87 28.23
N SER A 27 -15.53 -5.09 27.17
CA SER A 27 -16.55 -6.13 27.21
C SER A 27 -15.83 -7.47 27.04
N GLU A 28 -15.49 -8.10 28.16
CA GLU A 28 -15.04 -9.48 28.20
C GLU A 28 -16.14 -10.41 27.67
N GLY A 29 -16.12 -10.63 26.35
CA GLY A 29 -16.82 -11.74 25.73
C GLY A 29 -16.20 -13.03 26.25
N ALA A 30 -16.89 -13.70 27.18
CA ALA A 30 -16.50 -14.99 27.72
C ALA A 30 -16.41 -16.04 26.60
N GLY A 31 -15.20 -16.26 26.09
CA GLY A 31 -14.89 -17.40 25.23
C GLY A 31 -15.06 -18.70 26.02
N LEU A 32 -15.65 -19.72 25.38
CA LEU A 32 -15.80 -21.05 25.97
C LEU A 32 -14.41 -21.63 26.31
N PRO A 33 -14.24 -22.28 27.46
CA PRO A 33 -12.96 -22.89 27.84
C PRO A 33 -12.57 -23.99 26.85
N GLY A 34 -11.44 -23.81 26.15
CA GLY A 34 -10.82 -24.81 25.28
C GLY A 34 -10.67 -24.42 23.81
N ASP A 35 -11.25 -23.30 23.37
CA ASP A 35 -10.97 -22.78 22.01
C ASP A 35 -9.74 -21.86 22.06
N PRO A 36 -8.59 -22.23 21.48
CA PRO A 36 -7.46 -21.32 21.42
C PRO A 36 -7.89 -20.10 20.61
N ARG A 37 -8.02 -18.95 21.30
CA ARG A 37 -8.25 -17.66 20.63
C ARG A 37 -7.28 -17.58 19.45
N PRO A 38 -7.77 -17.30 18.23
CA PRO A 38 -6.89 -17.16 17.09
C PRO A 38 -5.81 -16.12 17.42
N PRO A 39 -4.55 -16.34 17.00
CA PRO A 39 -3.47 -15.42 17.31
C PRO A 39 -3.88 -14.01 16.87
N PRO A 40 -3.53 -12.97 17.65
CA PRO A 40 -3.97 -11.62 17.35
C PRO A 40 -3.44 -11.20 15.98
N ILE A 41 -4.29 -10.54 15.19
CA ILE A 41 -3.98 -10.12 13.82
C ILE A 41 -2.82 -9.10 13.77
N TYR A 42 -2.52 -8.45 14.90
CA TYR A 42 -1.38 -7.58 15.13
C TYR A 42 -0.84 -7.71 16.56
N VAL A 43 0.40 -7.29 16.79
CA VAL A 43 0.99 -7.09 18.13
C VAL A 43 1.47 -5.66 18.24
N LEU A 44 1.14 -4.97 19.33
CA LEU A 44 1.69 -3.64 19.63
C LEU A 44 3.04 -3.82 20.33
N GLU A 45 4.11 -3.32 19.71
CA GLU A 45 5.46 -3.31 20.28
C GLU A 45 5.94 -1.85 20.38
N GLY A 46 5.88 -1.29 21.59
CA GLY A 46 6.08 0.14 21.79
C GLY A 46 5.01 0.95 21.05
N ASN A 47 5.44 1.84 20.14
CA ASN A 47 4.54 2.66 19.31
C ASN A 47 4.29 2.06 17.91
N THR A 48 4.60 0.77 17.69
CA THR A 48 4.55 0.16 16.36
C THR A 48 3.64 -1.07 16.32
N LEU A 49 2.83 -1.15 15.26
CA LEU A 49 1.97 -2.31 14.97
C LEU A 49 2.73 -3.36 14.14
N LYS A 50 3.01 -4.52 14.73
CA LYS A 50 3.55 -5.68 14.01
C LYS A 50 2.42 -6.50 13.38
N THR A 51 2.38 -6.57 12.06
CA THR A 51 1.35 -7.29 11.30
C THR A 51 1.99 -8.32 10.36
N ARG A 52 1.16 -9.13 9.69
CA ARG A 52 1.64 -10.00 8.60
C ARG A 52 2.34 -9.20 7.50
N LEU A 53 1.89 -7.99 7.21
CA LEU A 53 2.46 -7.11 6.20
C LEU A 53 3.90 -6.70 6.57
N THR A 54 4.11 -6.20 7.80
CA THR A 54 5.44 -5.73 8.24
C THR A 54 6.46 -6.87 8.24
N ARG A 55 6.06 -8.06 8.70
CA ARG A 55 6.91 -9.26 8.67
C ARG A 55 7.17 -9.78 7.26
N ALA A 56 6.16 -9.79 6.40
CA ALA A 56 6.30 -10.34 5.05
C ALA A 56 7.18 -9.45 4.17
N VAL A 57 7.04 -8.12 4.24
CA VAL A 57 7.76 -7.20 3.35
C VAL A 57 9.05 -6.66 3.99
N GLY A 58 9.14 -6.66 5.32
CA GLY A 58 10.30 -6.11 6.03
C GLY A 58 10.22 -4.59 6.25
N VAL A 59 9.02 -4.04 6.35
CA VAL A 59 8.78 -2.61 6.65
C VAL A 59 8.49 -2.39 8.13
N HIS A 60 8.77 -1.20 8.65
CA HIS A 60 8.59 -0.89 10.06
C HIS A 60 7.12 -0.64 10.40
N TYR A 61 6.45 0.19 9.59
CA TYR A 61 5.04 0.52 9.76
C TYR A 61 4.18 -0.28 8.78
N PRO A 62 2.98 -0.75 9.18
CA PRO A 62 2.04 -1.42 8.28
C PRO A 62 1.34 -0.42 7.36
N PHE A 63 2.12 0.40 6.66
CA PHE A 63 1.66 1.50 5.82
C PHE A 63 2.19 1.29 4.39
N VAL A 64 1.30 1.44 3.41
CA VAL A 64 1.63 1.36 1.99
C VAL A 64 1.19 2.65 1.32
N GLY A 65 2.14 3.35 0.70
CA GLY A 65 1.81 4.48 -0.18
C GLY A 65 1.28 3.94 -1.50
N ALA A 66 0.05 4.30 -1.88
CA ALA A 66 -0.60 3.77 -3.07
C ALA A 66 0.17 4.10 -4.37
N GLY A 67 0.20 3.15 -5.29
CA GLY A 67 0.78 3.31 -6.62
C GLY A 67 -0.11 4.17 -7.52
N MET A 68 0.07 5.48 -7.48
CA MET A 68 -0.73 6.42 -8.27
C MET A 68 0.04 6.82 -9.54
N ALA A 69 -0.49 6.48 -10.72
CA ALA A 69 0.08 6.90 -12.00
C ALA A 69 0.32 8.42 -12.03
N PHE A 70 1.46 8.85 -12.59
CA PHE A 70 1.91 10.25 -12.68
C PHE A 70 2.21 10.97 -11.35
N VAL A 71 1.78 10.43 -10.20
CA VAL A 71 1.95 11.05 -8.87
C VAL A 71 3.03 10.33 -8.06
N SER A 72 2.94 9.00 -7.95
CA SER A 72 3.85 8.19 -7.15
C SER A 72 5.13 7.89 -7.92
N LEU A 73 5.91 8.94 -8.16
CA LEU A 73 7.20 8.94 -8.84
C LEU A 73 8.35 8.65 -7.85
N PRO A 74 9.59 8.39 -8.33
CA PRO A 74 10.71 7.99 -7.46
C PRO A 74 10.89 8.81 -6.17
N PRO A 75 10.80 10.16 -6.16
CA PRO A 75 10.97 10.91 -4.92
C PRO A 75 9.95 10.54 -3.83
N LEU A 76 8.69 10.31 -4.20
CA LEU A 76 7.65 9.92 -3.24
C LEU A 76 7.88 8.49 -2.74
N VAL A 77 8.20 7.57 -3.65
CA VAL A 77 8.49 6.16 -3.30
C VAL A 77 9.65 6.07 -2.32
N ILE A 78 10.74 6.80 -2.59
CA ILE A 78 11.92 6.88 -1.71
C ILE A 78 11.51 7.45 -0.35
N ALA A 79 10.79 8.58 -0.31
CA ALA A 79 10.40 9.22 0.93
C ALA A 79 9.54 8.30 1.82
N VAL A 80 8.56 7.59 1.25
CA VAL A 80 7.70 6.65 1.99
C VAL A 80 8.50 5.45 2.50
N SER A 81 9.36 4.89 1.66
CA SER A 81 10.20 3.73 2.03
C SER A 81 11.20 4.12 3.13
N GLU A 82 11.81 5.30 3.01
CA GLU A 82 12.69 5.86 4.04
C GLU A 82 11.95 6.22 5.33
N ALA A 83 10.68 6.63 5.28
CA ALA A 83 9.87 6.80 6.49
C ALA A 83 9.53 5.48 7.20
N GLY A 84 9.82 4.33 6.59
CA GLY A 84 9.61 2.99 7.17
C GLY A 84 8.30 2.32 6.75
N GLY A 85 7.57 2.89 5.80
CA GLY A 85 6.46 2.23 5.09
C GLY A 85 6.92 1.53 3.82
N LEU A 86 5.97 1.09 3.00
CA LEU A 86 6.22 0.58 1.65
C LEU A 86 5.81 1.64 0.61
N GLY A 87 6.79 2.24 -0.08
CA GLY A 87 6.49 3.11 -1.22
C GLY A 87 6.20 2.28 -2.48
N MET A 88 5.15 2.62 -3.23
CA MET A 88 4.80 1.94 -4.48
C MET A 88 4.93 2.90 -5.67
N LEU A 89 5.79 2.58 -6.65
CA LEU A 89 5.89 3.31 -7.91
C LEU A 89 4.62 3.10 -8.73
N GLY A 90 3.88 4.17 -9.00
CA GLY A 90 2.69 4.11 -9.85
C GLY A 90 3.06 4.21 -11.32
N THR A 91 2.94 3.11 -12.07
CA THR A 91 3.20 3.14 -13.51
C THR A 91 2.06 3.81 -14.26
N ALA A 92 2.43 4.60 -15.26
CA ALA A 92 1.50 5.14 -16.25
C ALA A 92 1.64 4.34 -17.55
N PRO A 93 0.78 4.56 -18.57
CA PRO A 93 1.06 4.07 -19.92
C PRO A 93 2.39 4.63 -20.41
N GLU A 94 3.45 3.82 -20.33
CA GLU A 94 4.82 4.23 -20.63
C GLU A 94 5.64 3.06 -21.18
N PRO A 95 6.74 3.33 -21.90
CA PRO A 95 7.64 2.27 -22.36
C PRO A 95 8.42 1.62 -21.20
N PRO A 96 8.82 0.34 -21.32
CA PRO A 96 9.63 -0.36 -20.29
C PRO A 96 10.93 0.37 -19.91
N LEU A 97 11.58 1.04 -20.87
CA LEU A 97 12.80 1.82 -20.63
C LEU A 97 12.58 2.98 -19.65
N VAL A 98 11.38 3.56 -19.60
CA VAL A 98 11.04 4.62 -18.64
C VAL A 98 10.91 4.04 -17.24
N LEU A 99 10.27 2.87 -17.11
CA LEU A 99 10.21 2.13 -15.85
C LEU A 99 11.62 1.79 -15.36
N GLU A 100 12.49 1.25 -16.21
CA GLU A 100 13.87 0.93 -15.84
C GLU A 100 14.64 2.13 -15.28
N ALA A 101 14.51 3.30 -15.93
CA ALA A 101 15.15 4.53 -15.46
C ALA A 101 14.63 4.94 -14.06
N ARG A 102 13.32 4.78 -13.82
CA ARG A 102 12.70 5.07 -12.52
C ARG A 102 13.12 4.07 -11.45
N LEU A 103 13.22 2.78 -11.77
CA LEU A 103 13.72 1.75 -10.86
C LEU A 103 15.16 2.05 -10.44
N LYS A 104 16.03 2.42 -11.39
CA LYS A 104 17.41 2.84 -11.09
C LYS A 104 17.44 4.07 -10.18
N ALA A 105 16.57 5.05 -10.41
CA ALA A 105 16.49 6.24 -9.55
C ALA A 105 16.05 5.89 -8.11
N ILE A 106 15.08 4.98 -7.95
CA ILE A 106 14.65 4.50 -6.63
C ILE A 106 15.80 3.78 -5.92
N GLN A 107 16.46 2.84 -6.60
CA GLN A 107 17.59 2.07 -6.04
C GLN A 107 18.80 2.94 -5.69
N ALA A 108 18.99 4.07 -6.38
CA ALA A 108 20.02 5.05 -6.02
C ALA A 108 19.66 5.87 -4.77
N GLY A 109 18.37 6.00 -4.44
CA GLY A 109 17.87 6.84 -3.35
C GLY A 109 17.48 6.10 -2.08
N THR A 110 17.24 4.79 -2.13
CA THR A 110 16.90 3.98 -0.95
C THR A 110 17.35 2.53 -1.09
N GLN A 111 17.75 1.95 0.05
CA GLN A 111 17.99 0.51 0.20
C GLN A 111 16.81 -0.19 0.90
N ARG A 112 15.76 0.54 1.28
CA ARG A 112 14.57 0.00 1.94
C ARG A 112 13.61 -0.60 0.91
N PRO A 113 12.76 -1.58 1.31
CA PRO A 113 11.82 -2.19 0.39
C PRO A 113 10.87 -1.17 -0.23
N TYR A 114 10.67 -1.30 -1.54
CA TYR A 114 9.68 -0.58 -2.32
C TYR A 114 8.90 -1.57 -3.20
N GLY A 115 7.87 -1.09 -3.89
CA GLY A 115 7.18 -1.87 -4.91
C GLY A 115 6.83 -1.08 -6.16
N VAL A 116 6.24 -1.78 -7.11
CA VAL A 116 5.76 -1.23 -8.37
C VAL A 116 4.30 -1.63 -8.55
N ASP A 117 3.51 -0.71 -9.08
CA ASP A 117 2.09 -0.85 -9.30
C ASP A 117 1.76 -0.74 -10.79
N PHE A 118 1.12 -1.77 -11.33
CA PHE A 118 0.75 -1.90 -12.73
C PHE A 118 -0.75 -1.94 -12.93
N ILE A 119 -1.20 -1.25 -13.98
CA ILE A 119 -2.53 -1.43 -14.54
C ILE A 119 -2.46 -2.47 -15.65
N VAL A 120 -3.26 -3.54 -15.52
CA VAL A 120 -3.45 -4.53 -16.59
C VAL A 120 -4.80 -4.26 -17.24
N ASP A 121 -4.75 -3.72 -18.45
CA ASP A 121 -5.94 -3.48 -19.27
C ASP A 121 -5.98 -4.47 -20.44
N ARG A 122 -6.99 -5.35 -20.45
CA ARG A 122 -7.25 -6.30 -21.55
C ARG A 122 -8.07 -5.68 -22.69
N MET A 123 -8.64 -4.50 -22.49
CA MET A 123 -9.46 -3.79 -23.48
C MET A 123 -8.62 -2.92 -24.41
N HIS A 124 -7.38 -2.62 -24.05
CA HIS A 124 -6.47 -1.85 -24.88
C HIS A 124 -5.54 -2.77 -25.69
N PRO A 125 -5.53 -2.74 -27.04
CA PRO A 125 -4.77 -3.71 -27.86
C PRO A 125 -3.26 -3.75 -27.60
N GLN A 126 -2.69 -2.65 -27.12
CA GLN A 126 -1.27 -2.55 -26.78
C GLN A 126 -1.00 -2.74 -25.28
N GLY A 127 -2.05 -2.81 -24.45
CA GLY A 127 -1.96 -2.80 -22.99
C GLY A 127 -1.27 -1.56 -22.41
N PHE A 128 -1.30 -1.41 -21.08
CA PHE A 128 -0.42 -0.47 -20.37
C PHE A 128 0.80 -1.17 -19.77
N THR A 129 0.68 -2.47 -19.53
CA THR A 129 1.72 -3.33 -18.99
C THR A 129 2.00 -4.44 -19.98
N SER A 130 3.28 -4.74 -20.19
CA SER A 130 3.76 -5.80 -21.08
C SER A 130 4.70 -6.74 -20.32
N ARG A 131 5.11 -7.84 -20.98
CA ARG A 131 6.08 -8.76 -20.40
C ARG A 131 7.42 -8.08 -20.08
N ASP A 132 7.87 -7.15 -20.91
CA ASP A 132 9.14 -6.43 -20.70
C ASP A 132 9.11 -5.58 -19.42
N HIS A 133 7.95 -5.04 -19.04
CA HIS A 133 7.80 -4.33 -17.76
C HIS A 133 8.00 -5.28 -16.57
N VAL A 134 7.47 -6.49 -16.67
CA VAL A 134 7.65 -7.54 -15.66
C VAL A 134 9.11 -7.98 -15.57
N ASP A 135 9.76 -8.18 -16.71
CA ASP A 135 11.17 -8.56 -16.76
C ASP A 135 12.09 -7.45 -16.21
N ALA A 136 11.75 -6.16 -16.42
CA ALA A 136 12.45 -5.05 -15.80
C ALA A 136 12.35 -5.08 -14.26
N CYS A 137 11.17 -5.40 -13.70
CA CYS A 137 11.00 -5.59 -12.26
C CYS A 137 11.80 -6.78 -11.72
N ILE A 138 11.85 -7.89 -12.46
CA ILE A 138 12.64 -9.08 -12.11
C ILE A 138 14.14 -8.74 -12.11
N ALA A 139 14.63 -8.09 -13.15
CA ALA A 139 16.03 -7.67 -13.27
C ALA A 139 16.44 -6.72 -12.13
N ALA A 140 15.55 -5.80 -11.76
CA ALA A 140 15.73 -4.88 -10.64
C ALA A 140 15.48 -5.54 -9.27
N LYS A 141 15.04 -6.81 -9.20
CA LYS A 141 14.70 -7.54 -7.97
C LYS A 141 13.70 -6.78 -7.10
N VAL A 142 12.67 -6.20 -7.72
CA VAL A 142 11.64 -5.44 -7.01
C VAL A 142 10.98 -6.35 -5.95
N PRO A 143 10.93 -5.95 -4.66
CA PRO A 143 10.38 -6.80 -3.59
C PRO A 143 8.88 -7.09 -3.72
N VAL A 144 8.10 -6.12 -4.19
CA VAL A 144 6.63 -6.20 -4.30
C VAL A 144 6.17 -5.66 -5.65
N VAL A 145 5.36 -6.42 -6.37
CA VAL A 145 4.67 -5.95 -7.58
C VAL A 145 3.16 -6.12 -7.38
N ALA A 146 2.41 -5.05 -7.56
CA ALA A 146 0.96 -5.04 -7.48
C ALA A 146 0.32 -4.89 -8.87
N PHE A 147 -0.78 -5.58 -9.10
CA PHE A 147 -1.58 -5.46 -10.32
C PHE A 147 -2.99 -4.95 -10.01
N HIS A 148 -3.53 -4.17 -10.95
CA HIS A 148 -4.83 -3.52 -10.87
C HIS A 148 -5.72 -3.85 -12.08
N TRP A 149 -7.04 -3.69 -11.85
CA TRP A 149 -8.16 -3.87 -12.79
C TRP A 149 -8.42 -5.33 -13.21
N THR A 150 -7.50 -5.97 -13.90
CA THR A 150 -7.67 -7.35 -14.38
C THR A 150 -6.51 -8.23 -13.96
N LEU A 151 -6.75 -9.53 -13.85
CA LEU A 151 -5.71 -10.49 -13.50
C LEU A 151 -4.62 -10.48 -14.60
N PRO A 152 -3.33 -10.35 -14.22
CA PRO A 152 -2.24 -10.49 -15.17
C PRO A 152 -2.17 -11.93 -15.70
N PRO A 153 -1.50 -12.16 -16.83
CA PRO A 153 -1.17 -13.50 -17.28
C PRO A 153 -0.42 -14.29 -16.20
N VAL A 154 -0.79 -15.56 -16.00
CA VAL A 154 -0.24 -16.43 -14.94
C VAL A 154 1.27 -16.61 -15.08
N GLU A 155 1.78 -16.59 -16.30
CA GLU A 155 3.21 -16.66 -16.57
C GLU A 155 4.00 -15.46 -16.02
N TRP A 156 3.39 -14.27 -15.94
CA TRP A 156 4.02 -13.11 -15.30
C TRP A 156 4.11 -13.29 -13.79
N ILE A 157 3.02 -13.77 -13.18
CA ILE A 157 2.95 -14.06 -11.74
C ILE A 157 4.04 -15.07 -11.37
N ARG A 158 4.11 -16.19 -12.09
CA ARG A 158 5.09 -17.26 -11.84
C ARG A 158 6.52 -16.77 -12.00
N ALA A 159 6.80 -15.95 -13.02
CA ALA A 159 8.13 -15.40 -13.24
C ALA A 159 8.56 -14.46 -12.09
N LEU A 160 7.68 -13.58 -11.62
CA LEU A 160 7.93 -12.69 -10.49
C LEU A 160 8.16 -13.49 -9.20
N GLN A 161 7.31 -14.46 -8.91
CA GLN A 161 7.43 -15.31 -7.72
C GLN A 161 8.72 -16.13 -7.72
N ALA A 162 9.10 -16.69 -8.88
CA ALA A 162 10.37 -17.41 -9.04
C ALA A 162 11.59 -16.52 -8.81
N ALA A 163 11.49 -15.21 -9.08
CA ALA A 163 12.51 -14.22 -8.78
C ALA A 163 12.51 -13.73 -7.32
N GLY A 164 11.58 -14.23 -6.48
CA GLY A 164 11.43 -13.83 -5.08
C GLY A 164 10.57 -12.56 -4.87
N THR A 165 9.96 -12.03 -5.93
CA THR A 165 9.04 -10.90 -5.85
C THR A 165 7.69 -11.35 -5.30
N ARG A 166 7.15 -10.60 -4.34
CA ARG A 166 5.78 -10.79 -3.86
C ARG A 166 4.80 -10.15 -4.84
N VAL A 167 3.82 -10.91 -5.27
CA VAL A 167 2.79 -10.43 -6.20
C VAL A 167 1.51 -10.12 -5.42
N TRP A 168 1.00 -8.91 -5.59
CA TRP A 168 -0.26 -8.45 -5.00
C TRP A 168 -1.28 -8.17 -6.10
N MET A 169 -2.57 -8.34 -5.77
CA MET A 169 -3.68 -8.02 -6.66
C MET A 169 -4.66 -7.12 -5.91
N GLN A 170 -4.97 -5.95 -6.47
CA GLN A 170 -6.11 -5.17 -5.98
C GLN A 170 -7.39 -5.86 -6.45
N ALA A 171 -8.25 -6.23 -5.49
CA ALA A 171 -9.55 -6.80 -5.78
C ALA A 171 -10.66 -5.86 -5.32
N GLY A 172 -11.54 -5.48 -6.25
CA GLY A 172 -12.77 -4.73 -5.93
C GLY A 172 -13.95 -5.63 -5.53
N THR A 173 -13.81 -6.95 -5.66
CA THR A 173 -14.84 -7.94 -5.32
C THR A 173 -14.23 -9.17 -4.66
N VAL A 174 -15.02 -9.88 -3.86
CA VAL A 174 -14.61 -11.15 -3.24
C VAL A 174 -14.28 -12.20 -4.30
N GLU A 175 -15.03 -12.22 -5.40
CA GLU A 175 -14.81 -13.15 -6.51
C GLU A 175 -13.42 -12.97 -7.13
N LEU A 176 -13.04 -11.72 -7.46
CA LEU A 176 -11.72 -11.42 -7.98
C LEU A 176 -10.62 -11.76 -6.96
N ALA A 177 -10.88 -11.54 -5.67
CA ALA A 177 -9.94 -11.90 -4.61
C ALA A 177 -9.72 -13.43 -4.52
N ARG A 178 -10.76 -14.25 -4.76
CA ARG A 178 -10.63 -15.71 -4.81
C ARG A 178 -9.85 -16.16 -6.05
N GLN A 179 -10.19 -15.62 -7.23
CA GLN A 179 -9.48 -15.94 -8.47
C GLN A 179 -7.99 -15.57 -8.40
N ALA A 180 -7.63 -14.51 -7.66
CA ALA A 180 -6.24 -14.12 -7.46
C ALA A 180 -5.43 -15.11 -6.59
N LEU A 181 -6.08 -16.05 -5.90
CA LEU A 181 -5.45 -17.07 -5.07
C LEU A 181 -5.27 -18.42 -5.80
N GLU A 182 -5.91 -18.59 -6.96
CA GLU A 182 -5.83 -19.79 -7.81
C GLU A 182 -4.59 -19.75 -8.73
#